data_AF-A0A936M198-F1
#
_entry.id   AF-A0A936M198-F1
#
_cell.length_a   1.000
_cell.length_b   1.000
_cell.length_c   1.000
_cell.angle_alpha   90.00
_cell.angle_beta   90.00
_cell.angle_gamma   90.00
#
_symmetry.space_group_name_H-M   'P 1'
#
loop_
_entity.id
_entity.type
_entity.pdbx_description
1 polymer ?
#
loop_
_entity_poly.entity_id
_entity_poly.type
_entity_poly.pdbx_seq_one_letter_code
_entity_poly.pdbx_strand_id
1 'polypeptide(L)'
;MKKAIVHLLFFVMLMPLAFVSAQKSGGNEIKQLQGPQNPRLGFVIHGGAGVISRATLTPEREKEFRAKLEEAVTAGYKVLQSGKSSLDAIEAAIRIMEDSPLFNAGKGAVFTNDGKNELDASIMDGKTLGAGAVAGLQRVKNPITLARAVMEKSEHVMMVGSGAEKFAAEQKIELVDPKYFFTQPRWDALQQILKEEKARSEKAVSTSASASRPANRFGTVGAVALDKDGNLAAGTSTGGMTNKRFGRVGDAPIIGAGTYANNATCAVSATGWGEFFIRLSVARDISALMEYRAMPIQNAVDMVIKQKLQKLGGDGGVIAIDKFGNIGISFNSEGMYRAYINSEGKPVVEIY
;
A
#
# COMPACT_ATOMS: atom_id res chain seq x y z
N MET A 1 -58.84 10.91 80.78
CA MET A 1 -57.86 9.90 80.35
C MET A 1 -58.35 9.26 79.05
N LYS A 2 -57.55 9.33 77.96
CA LYS A 2 -57.42 8.42 76.78
C LYS A 2 -58.72 7.90 76.12
N LYS A 3 -58.99 8.01 74.80
CA LYS A 3 -58.22 7.64 73.59
C LYS A 3 -58.83 8.38 72.38
N ALA A 4 -58.08 9.17 71.59
CA ALA A 4 -57.33 8.81 70.39
C ALA A 4 -58.18 8.30 69.20
N ILE A 5 -58.53 9.22 68.30
CA ILE A 5 -59.10 9.04 66.96
C ILE A 5 -57.93 8.90 65.97
N VAL A 6 -57.99 7.91 65.08
CA VAL A 6 -57.08 7.75 63.94
C VAL A 6 -57.71 8.42 62.73
N HIS A 7 -57.11 9.50 62.22
CA HIS A 7 -57.30 9.98 60.84
C HIS A 7 -55.93 10.28 60.23
N LEU A 8 -55.64 9.57 59.15
CA LEU A 8 -54.44 9.66 58.33
C LEU A 8 -54.55 10.91 57.43
N LEU A 9 -53.80 11.96 57.76
CA LEU A 9 -53.64 13.15 56.92
C LEU A 9 -52.41 12.97 56.02
N PHE A 10 -52.64 12.91 54.71
CA PHE A 10 -51.61 13.03 53.68
C PHE A 10 -51.05 14.46 53.67
N PHE A 11 -49.78 14.63 54.03
CA PHE A 11 -49.06 15.89 53.92
C PHE A 11 -48.35 15.94 52.56
N VAL A 12 -48.85 16.76 51.64
CA VAL A 12 -48.15 17.09 50.38
C VAL A 12 -47.17 18.22 50.70
N MET A 13 -45.88 17.90 50.77
CA MET A 13 -44.81 18.88 50.90
C MET A 13 -44.46 19.40 49.50
N LEU A 14 -44.81 20.66 49.21
CA LEU A 14 -44.37 21.40 48.04
C LEU A 14 -42.85 21.67 48.16
N MET A 15 -42.05 21.05 47.29
CA MET A 15 -40.66 21.42 47.04
C MET A 15 -40.57 22.41 45.86
N PRO A 16 -39.66 23.40 45.90
CA PRO A 16 -39.55 24.39 44.84
C PRO A 16 -38.91 23.78 43.59
N LEU A 17 -39.52 24.05 42.41
CA LEU A 17 -38.93 23.75 41.11
C LEU A 17 -37.61 24.53 40.96
N ALA A 18 -36.48 23.85 41.15
CA ALA A 18 -35.23 24.27 40.55
C ALA A 18 -35.29 23.90 39.05
N PHE A 19 -35.19 24.92 38.19
CA PHE A 19 -35.00 24.75 36.75
C PHE A 19 -33.69 23.98 36.52
N VAL A 20 -33.80 22.66 36.31
CA VAL A 20 -32.72 21.86 35.73
C VAL A 20 -32.73 22.15 34.23
N SER A 21 -31.74 22.92 33.78
CA SER A 21 -31.39 23.02 32.38
C SER A 21 -31.17 21.62 31.82
N ALA A 22 -32.05 21.19 30.91
CA ALA A 22 -31.88 19.95 30.16
C ALA A 22 -30.65 20.11 29.25
N GLN A 23 -29.51 19.65 29.74
CA GLN A 23 -28.29 19.51 28.97
C GLN A 23 -28.58 18.46 27.89
N LYS A 24 -28.87 18.92 26.67
CA LYS A 24 -28.95 18.08 25.48
C LYS A 24 -27.65 17.27 25.40
N SER A 25 -27.76 15.97 25.66
CA SER A 25 -26.71 15.00 25.35
C SER A 25 -26.47 15.08 23.84
N GLY A 26 -25.33 15.65 23.45
CA GLY A 26 -24.90 15.69 22.07
C GLY A 26 -24.76 14.27 21.55
N GLY A 27 -25.71 13.85 20.71
CA GLY A 27 -25.47 12.74 19.80
C GLY A 27 -24.27 13.11 18.94
N ASN A 28 -23.29 12.22 18.86
CA ASN A 28 -22.24 12.28 17.86
C ASN A 28 -22.89 12.11 16.48
N GLU A 29 -23.48 13.18 15.95
CA GLU A 29 -23.61 13.31 14.51
C GLU A 29 -22.19 13.28 13.96
N ILE A 30 -21.86 12.20 13.24
CA ILE A 30 -20.69 12.18 12.38
C ILE A 30 -20.86 13.36 11.45
N LYS A 31 -20.14 14.46 11.69
CA LYS A 31 -20.02 15.55 10.73
C LYS A 31 -19.44 14.94 9.47
N GLN A 32 -20.29 14.66 8.49
CA GLN A 32 -19.85 14.48 7.12
C GLN A 32 -19.12 15.77 6.74
N LEU A 33 -17.79 15.68 6.67
CA LEU A 33 -16.98 16.71 6.05
C LEU A 33 -17.46 16.83 4.60
N GLN A 34 -18.17 17.92 4.30
CA GLN A 34 -18.60 18.24 2.94
C GLN A 34 -17.34 18.45 2.10
N GLY A 35 -17.11 17.55 1.14
CA GLY A 35 -16.00 17.65 0.21
C GLY A 35 -16.20 18.79 -0.80
N PRO A 36 -15.15 19.18 -1.54
CA PRO A 36 -15.28 20.16 -2.61
C PRO A 36 -16.30 19.71 -3.67
N GLN A 37 -17.05 20.67 -4.23
CA GLN A 37 -18.10 20.48 -5.25
C GLN A 37 -17.62 19.84 -6.57
N ASN A 38 -16.31 19.64 -6.73
CA ASN A 38 -15.68 18.86 -7.79
C ASN A 38 -14.53 18.05 -7.18
N PRO A 39 -14.57 16.70 -7.17
CA PRO A 39 -13.45 15.91 -6.65
C PRO A 39 -12.22 16.19 -7.51
N ARG A 40 -11.14 16.62 -6.85
CA ARG A 40 -9.86 16.85 -7.51
C ARG A 40 -9.32 15.49 -7.91
N LEU A 41 -9.17 15.25 -9.22
CA LEU A 41 -8.43 14.08 -9.68
C LEU A 41 -7.09 14.04 -8.96
N GLY A 42 -6.74 12.88 -8.44
CA GLY A 42 -5.47 12.69 -7.77
C GLY A 42 -4.86 11.37 -8.15
N PHE A 43 -3.55 11.39 -8.37
CA PHE A 43 -2.81 10.24 -8.82
C PHE A 43 -1.41 10.29 -8.24
N VAL A 44 -1.02 9.21 -7.56
CA VAL A 44 0.28 9.07 -6.91
C VAL A 44 0.81 7.68 -7.20
N ILE A 45 2.11 7.57 -7.46
CA ILE A 45 2.82 6.30 -7.65
C ILE A 45 4.07 6.25 -6.79
N HIS A 46 4.55 5.03 -6.50
CA HIS A 46 5.90 4.78 -6.02
C HIS A 46 6.57 3.66 -6.82
N GLY A 47 7.89 3.78 -6.97
CA GLY A 47 8.79 2.76 -7.53
C GLY A 47 9.59 2.00 -6.46
N GLY A 48 9.30 2.26 -5.18
CA GLY A 48 9.91 1.57 -4.04
C GLY A 48 10.66 2.50 -3.09
N ALA A 49 10.58 2.19 -1.80
CA ALA A 49 11.36 2.81 -0.73
C ALA A 49 12.59 1.95 -0.44
N GLY A 50 13.71 2.58 -0.08
CA GLY A 50 14.90 1.89 0.44
C GLY A 50 16.17 2.09 -0.37
N VAL A 51 17.26 2.38 0.36
CA VAL A 51 18.69 2.22 0.04
C VAL A 51 19.13 2.56 -1.40
N ILE A 52 18.70 3.69 -1.91
CA ILE A 52 19.53 4.43 -2.86
C ILE A 52 20.05 5.65 -2.13
N SER A 53 21.26 5.51 -1.59
CA SER A 53 21.98 6.70 -1.19
C SER A 53 22.30 7.48 -2.47
N ARG A 54 22.11 8.80 -2.44
CA ARG A 54 22.47 9.70 -3.55
C ARG A 54 23.90 9.48 -4.07
N ALA A 55 24.77 8.93 -3.22
CA ALA A 55 26.16 8.58 -3.54
C ALA A 55 26.31 7.37 -4.48
N THR A 56 25.29 6.52 -4.62
CA THR A 56 25.36 5.26 -5.40
C THR A 56 24.60 5.31 -6.73
N LEU A 57 23.77 6.33 -6.94
CA LEU A 57 23.02 6.52 -8.19
C LEU A 57 23.78 7.46 -9.12
N THR A 58 24.16 6.97 -10.30
CA THR A 58 24.76 7.85 -11.32
C THR A 58 23.70 8.81 -11.88
N PRO A 59 24.07 10.01 -12.34
CA PRO A 59 23.13 10.96 -12.94
C PRO A 59 22.31 10.36 -14.09
N GLU A 60 22.90 9.45 -14.88
CA GLU A 60 22.24 8.77 -16.00
C GLU A 60 21.17 7.81 -15.49
N ARG A 61 21.47 6.99 -14.48
CA ARG A 61 20.48 6.09 -13.87
C ARG A 61 19.38 6.88 -13.18
N GLU A 62 19.72 7.98 -12.50
CA GLU A 62 18.72 8.87 -11.90
C GLU A 62 17.76 9.40 -12.97
N LYS A 63 18.29 9.83 -14.12
CA LYS A 63 17.48 10.30 -15.25
C LYS A 63 16.55 9.20 -15.79
N GLU A 64 17.02 7.96 -15.90
CA GLU A 64 16.19 6.82 -16.33
C GLU A 64 15.04 6.55 -15.36
N PHE A 65 15.32 6.51 -14.05
CA PHE A 65 14.27 6.35 -13.03
C PHE A 65 13.26 7.49 -13.08
N ARG A 66 13.73 8.74 -13.17
CA ARG A 66 12.85 9.92 -13.24
C ARG A 66 11.94 9.88 -14.46
N ALA A 67 12.51 9.60 -15.64
CA ALA A 67 11.76 9.52 -16.88
C ALA A 67 10.69 8.41 -16.83
N LYS A 68 11.04 7.24 -16.26
CA LYS A 68 10.08 6.13 -16.17
C LYS A 68 8.97 6.39 -15.13
N LEU A 69 9.30 7.04 -14.00
CA LEU A 69 8.28 7.49 -13.04
C LEU A 69 7.34 8.53 -13.67
N GLU A 70 7.88 9.49 -14.42
CA GLU A 70 7.09 10.49 -15.13
C GLU A 70 6.17 9.85 -16.18
N GLU A 71 6.67 8.87 -16.93
CA GLU A 71 5.87 8.11 -17.89
C GLU A 71 4.70 7.39 -17.20
N ALA A 72 4.97 6.66 -16.11
CA ALA A 72 3.96 5.90 -15.39
C ALA A 72 2.88 6.80 -14.76
N VAL A 73 3.27 7.87 -14.06
CA VAL A 73 2.31 8.78 -13.41
C VAL A 73 1.47 9.51 -14.46
N THR A 74 2.09 9.92 -15.57
CA THR A 74 1.41 10.61 -16.66
C THR A 74 0.42 9.70 -17.37
N ALA A 75 0.78 8.44 -17.59
CA ALA A 75 -0.12 7.47 -18.23
C ALA A 75 -1.36 7.21 -17.39
N GLY A 76 -1.20 6.94 -16.09
CA GLY A 76 -2.33 6.76 -15.18
C GLY A 76 -3.21 8.01 -15.07
N TYR A 77 -2.59 9.21 -15.00
CA TYR A 77 -3.36 10.45 -14.98
C TYR A 77 -4.13 10.71 -16.28
N LYS A 78 -3.57 10.40 -17.45
CA LYS A 78 -4.28 10.49 -18.73
C LYS A 78 -5.51 9.59 -18.77
N VAL A 79 -5.45 8.40 -18.14
CA VAL A 79 -6.61 7.51 -18.00
C VAL A 79 -7.71 8.22 -17.19
N LEU A 80 -7.39 8.84 -16.06
CA LEU A 80 -8.36 9.62 -15.28
C LEU A 80 -8.92 10.82 -16.07
N GLN A 81 -8.08 11.57 -16.79
CA GLN A 81 -8.50 12.70 -17.61
C GLN A 81 -9.45 12.28 -18.74
N SER A 82 -9.32 11.04 -19.24
CA SER A 82 -10.25 10.47 -20.22
C SER A 82 -11.59 10.02 -19.63
N GLY A 83 -11.80 10.21 -18.32
CA GLY A 83 -13.03 9.88 -17.61
C GLY A 83 -13.16 8.41 -17.22
N LYS A 84 -12.08 7.63 -17.30
CA LYS A 84 -12.04 6.23 -16.86
C LYS A 84 -11.85 6.12 -15.35
N SER A 85 -12.04 4.90 -14.82
CA SER A 85 -12.04 4.64 -13.39
C SER A 85 -10.66 4.76 -12.75
N SER A 86 -10.64 4.97 -11.44
CA SER A 86 -9.45 4.88 -10.60
C SER A 86 -8.73 3.52 -10.73
N LEU A 87 -9.47 2.42 -10.85
CA LEU A 87 -8.92 1.07 -11.11
C LEU A 87 -8.14 1.00 -12.44
N ASP A 88 -8.72 1.53 -13.51
CA ASP A 88 -8.07 1.56 -14.84
C ASP A 88 -6.77 2.37 -14.80
N ALA A 89 -6.77 3.49 -14.06
CA ALA A 89 -5.63 4.38 -13.96
C ALA A 89 -4.46 3.74 -13.21
N ILE A 90 -4.72 3.12 -12.06
CA ILE A 90 -3.67 2.45 -11.28
C ILE A 90 -3.10 1.24 -12.02
N GLU A 91 -3.94 0.45 -12.70
CA GLU A 91 -3.46 -0.70 -13.47
C GLU A 91 -2.54 -0.25 -14.61
N ALA A 92 -2.93 0.80 -15.35
CA ALA A 92 -2.12 1.33 -16.45
C ALA A 92 -0.73 1.80 -15.98
N ALA A 93 -0.65 2.53 -14.87
CA ALA A 93 0.62 3.00 -14.33
C ALA A 93 1.48 1.86 -13.77
N ILE A 94 0.88 0.91 -13.05
CA ILE A 94 1.62 -0.21 -12.46
C ILE A 94 2.17 -1.12 -13.57
N ARG A 95 1.41 -1.38 -14.65
CA ARG A 95 1.91 -2.16 -15.80
C ARG A 95 3.14 -1.54 -16.45
N ILE A 96 3.20 -0.22 -16.59
CA ILE A 96 4.41 0.47 -17.10
C ILE A 96 5.62 0.21 -16.20
N MET A 97 5.41 0.18 -14.88
CA MET A 97 6.47 -0.12 -13.93
C MET A 97 6.83 -1.61 -13.92
N GLU A 98 5.86 -2.52 -14.07
CA GLU A 98 6.09 -3.97 -14.21
C GLU A 98 6.80 -4.33 -15.52
N ASP A 99 6.57 -3.59 -16.60
CA ASP A 99 7.23 -3.82 -17.89
C ASP A 99 8.66 -3.21 -17.94
N SER A 100 9.05 -2.48 -16.90
CA SER A 100 10.32 -1.76 -16.82
C SER A 100 11.36 -2.52 -15.98
N PRO A 101 12.55 -2.84 -16.52
CA PRO A 101 13.60 -3.56 -15.79
C PRO A 101 14.20 -2.78 -14.60
N LEU A 102 13.82 -1.50 -14.44
CA LEU A 102 14.33 -0.61 -13.40
C LEU A 102 13.74 -0.94 -12.02
N PHE A 103 12.50 -1.42 -11.97
CA PHE A 103 11.78 -1.64 -10.73
C PHE A 103 11.73 -3.12 -10.37
N ASN A 104 11.54 -3.42 -9.09
CA ASN A 104 11.40 -4.79 -8.62
C ASN A 104 9.92 -5.22 -8.62
N ALA A 105 9.35 -5.28 -9.82
CA ALA A 105 8.03 -5.83 -10.11
C ALA A 105 8.01 -6.26 -11.58
N GLY A 106 7.34 -7.35 -11.92
CA GLY A 106 7.38 -7.89 -13.29
C GLY A 106 8.81 -8.04 -13.82
N LYS A 107 9.10 -7.45 -14.98
CA LYS A 107 10.43 -7.37 -15.58
C LYS A 107 11.37 -6.61 -14.64
N GLY A 108 12.45 -7.26 -14.19
CA GLY A 108 13.37 -6.66 -13.21
C GLY A 108 13.06 -7.02 -11.75
N ALA A 109 12.12 -7.94 -11.53
CA ALA A 109 11.94 -8.60 -10.25
C ALA A 109 13.25 -9.21 -9.72
N VAL A 110 13.40 -9.19 -8.40
CA VAL A 110 14.48 -9.87 -7.69
C VAL A 110 14.34 -11.38 -7.76
N PHE A 111 15.44 -12.07 -7.44
CA PHE A 111 15.49 -13.52 -7.45
C PHE A 111 15.29 -14.12 -6.05
N THR A 112 14.61 -15.26 -6.01
CA THR A 112 14.57 -16.18 -4.87
C THR A 112 15.95 -16.79 -4.63
N ASN A 113 16.11 -17.47 -3.50
CA ASN A 113 17.30 -18.26 -3.18
C ASN A 113 17.61 -19.32 -4.25
N ASP A 114 16.58 -19.89 -4.87
CA ASP A 114 16.69 -20.90 -5.94
C ASP A 114 16.93 -20.28 -7.33
N GLY A 115 17.18 -18.96 -7.42
CA GLY A 115 17.46 -18.28 -8.68
C GLY A 115 16.26 -18.14 -9.61
N LYS A 116 15.03 -18.09 -9.07
CA LYS A 116 13.79 -17.87 -9.83
C LYS A 116 13.21 -16.50 -9.52
N ASN A 117 12.36 -15.97 -10.39
CA ASN A 117 11.52 -14.83 -10.07
C ASN A 117 10.15 -15.34 -9.58
N GLU A 118 9.66 -14.77 -8.48
CA GLU A 118 8.33 -15.06 -7.94
C GLU A 118 7.64 -13.73 -7.66
N LEU A 119 6.46 -13.52 -8.24
CA LEU A 119 5.81 -12.22 -8.28
C LEU A 119 4.52 -12.22 -7.47
N ASP A 120 4.28 -11.11 -6.79
CA ASP A 120 3.10 -10.89 -5.95
C ASP A 120 2.47 -9.54 -6.30
N ALA A 121 1.14 -9.44 -6.29
CA ALA A 121 0.43 -8.18 -6.47
C ALA A 121 -0.96 -8.20 -5.82
N SER A 122 -1.49 -7.03 -5.49
CA SER A 122 -2.91 -6.86 -5.21
C SER A 122 -3.46 -5.53 -5.69
N ILE A 123 -4.78 -5.47 -5.83
CA ILE A 123 -5.57 -4.31 -6.23
C ILE A 123 -6.86 -4.26 -5.43
N MET A 124 -7.33 -3.06 -5.10
CA MET A 124 -8.54 -2.86 -4.33
C MET A 124 -9.35 -1.67 -4.83
N ASP A 125 -10.65 -1.87 -4.98
CA ASP A 125 -11.66 -0.85 -5.25
C ASP A 125 -12.20 -0.27 -3.94
N GLY A 126 -12.04 1.04 -3.76
CA GLY A 126 -12.54 1.74 -2.59
C GLY A 126 -14.05 1.90 -2.54
N LYS A 127 -14.75 1.78 -3.68
CA LYS A 127 -16.22 1.92 -3.75
C LYS A 127 -16.93 0.70 -3.17
N THR A 128 -16.51 -0.49 -3.60
CA THR A 128 -17.15 -1.75 -3.24
C THR A 128 -16.40 -2.52 -2.15
N LEU A 129 -15.18 -2.11 -1.83
CA LEU A 129 -14.19 -2.90 -1.08
C LEU A 129 -13.81 -4.22 -1.77
N GLY A 130 -14.20 -4.38 -3.05
CA GLY A 130 -13.75 -5.48 -3.90
C GLY A 130 -12.23 -5.46 -3.98
N ALA A 131 -11.63 -6.64 -3.87
CA ALA A 131 -10.19 -6.78 -3.87
C ALA A 131 -9.78 -8.05 -4.63
N GLY A 132 -8.60 -7.99 -5.23
CA GLY A 132 -7.99 -9.11 -5.91
C GLY A 132 -6.50 -9.16 -5.64
N ALA A 133 -5.97 -10.34 -5.45
CA ALA A 133 -4.60 -10.56 -5.02
C ALA A 133 -4.04 -11.86 -5.60
N VAL A 134 -2.74 -11.83 -5.88
CA VAL A 134 -1.98 -12.96 -6.38
C VAL A 134 -0.60 -13.03 -5.76
N ALA A 135 -0.10 -14.24 -5.52
CA ALA A 135 1.24 -14.45 -4.98
C ALA A 135 1.94 -15.67 -5.58
N GLY A 136 3.27 -15.64 -5.63
CA GLY A 136 4.11 -16.74 -6.09
C GLY A 136 3.98 -17.05 -7.59
N LEU A 137 3.69 -16.05 -8.41
CA LEU A 137 3.59 -16.20 -9.87
C LEU A 137 4.99 -16.29 -10.50
N GLN A 138 5.15 -17.09 -11.54
CA GLN A 138 6.43 -17.26 -12.25
C GLN A 138 6.36 -16.96 -13.75
N ARG A 139 5.14 -16.83 -14.30
CA ARG A 139 4.92 -16.70 -15.75
C ARG A 139 3.98 -15.59 -16.15
N VAL A 140 3.22 -15.00 -15.23
CA VAL A 140 2.28 -13.93 -15.54
C VAL A 140 3.06 -12.64 -15.76
N LYS A 141 2.99 -12.09 -16.97
CA LYS A 141 3.80 -10.91 -17.34
C LYS A 141 3.51 -9.69 -16.46
N ASN A 142 2.22 -9.42 -16.22
CA ASN A 142 1.73 -8.30 -15.42
C ASN A 142 0.88 -8.81 -14.25
N PRO A 143 1.49 -9.09 -13.08
CA PRO A 143 0.78 -9.54 -11.88
C PRO A 143 -0.42 -8.67 -11.49
N ILE A 144 -0.34 -7.34 -11.63
CA ILE A 144 -1.46 -6.44 -11.28
C ILE A 144 -2.71 -6.71 -12.13
N THR A 145 -2.54 -7.05 -13.40
CA THR A 145 -3.67 -7.38 -14.30
C THR A 145 -4.34 -8.68 -13.87
N LEU A 146 -3.56 -9.66 -13.42
CA LEU A 146 -4.15 -10.89 -12.87
C LEU A 146 -4.83 -10.64 -11.53
N ALA A 147 -4.26 -9.83 -10.64
CA ALA A 147 -4.92 -9.41 -9.40
C ALA A 147 -6.29 -8.78 -9.71
N ARG A 148 -6.38 -7.89 -10.71
CA ARG A 148 -7.66 -7.32 -11.14
C ARG A 148 -8.63 -8.37 -11.67
N ALA A 149 -8.15 -9.31 -12.48
CA ALA A 149 -9.01 -10.39 -12.98
C ALA A 149 -9.52 -11.31 -11.87
N VAL A 150 -8.74 -11.55 -10.81
CA VAL A 150 -9.22 -12.28 -9.62
C VAL A 150 -10.40 -11.53 -8.99
N MET A 151 -10.28 -10.20 -8.82
CA MET A 151 -11.35 -9.36 -8.28
C MET A 151 -12.61 -9.34 -9.15
N GLU A 152 -12.47 -9.19 -10.48
CA GLU A 152 -13.61 -8.93 -11.37
C GLU A 152 -14.22 -10.20 -11.99
N LYS A 153 -13.46 -11.30 -12.05
CA LYS A 153 -13.81 -12.51 -12.82
C LYS A 153 -13.77 -13.79 -12.00
N SER A 154 -13.78 -13.68 -10.68
CA SER A 154 -13.90 -14.82 -9.77
C SER A 154 -14.71 -14.43 -8.52
N GLU A 155 -15.10 -15.41 -7.71
CA GLU A 155 -15.73 -15.20 -6.40
C GLU A 155 -14.70 -15.06 -5.26
N HIS A 156 -13.40 -14.95 -5.60
CA HIS A 156 -12.30 -15.03 -4.66
C HIS A 156 -11.52 -13.72 -4.58
N VAL A 157 -10.89 -13.48 -3.43
CA VAL A 157 -10.00 -12.33 -3.23
C VAL A 157 -8.55 -12.66 -3.56
N MET A 158 -8.07 -13.88 -3.30
CA MET A 158 -6.66 -14.22 -3.45
C MET A 158 -6.44 -15.59 -4.07
N MET A 159 -5.55 -15.67 -5.06
CA MET A 159 -5.09 -16.92 -5.68
C MET A 159 -3.57 -17.01 -5.65
N VAL A 160 -2.99 -18.22 -5.58
CA VAL A 160 -1.54 -18.37 -5.44
C VAL A 160 -0.94 -19.40 -6.40
N GLY A 161 0.32 -19.19 -6.76
CA GLY A 161 1.16 -20.10 -7.51
C GLY A 161 0.53 -20.61 -8.80
N SER A 162 0.70 -21.91 -9.06
CA SER A 162 0.20 -22.55 -10.28
C SER A 162 -1.33 -22.49 -10.44
N GLY A 163 -2.09 -22.39 -9.34
CA GLY A 163 -3.54 -22.21 -9.40
C GLY A 163 -3.92 -20.85 -10.00
N ALA A 164 -3.23 -19.79 -9.56
CA ALA A 164 -3.41 -18.45 -10.13
C ALA A 164 -3.01 -18.40 -11.61
N GLU A 165 -1.96 -19.12 -12.03
CA GLU A 165 -1.54 -19.16 -13.44
C GLU A 165 -2.49 -19.95 -14.35
N LYS A 166 -3.14 -20.99 -13.82
CA LYS A 166 -4.23 -21.69 -14.53
C LYS A 166 -5.39 -20.73 -14.79
N PHE A 167 -5.82 -20.00 -13.75
CA PHE A 167 -6.84 -18.97 -13.89
C PHE A 167 -6.41 -17.88 -14.88
N ALA A 168 -5.15 -17.44 -14.84
CA ALA A 168 -4.62 -16.49 -15.81
C ALA A 168 -4.79 -16.98 -17.26
N ALA A 169 -4.50 -18.26 -17.53
CA ALA A 169 -4.69 -18.85 -18.86
C ALA A 169 -6.17 -18.88 -19.28
N GLU A 170 -7.09 -19.22 -18.37
CA GLU A 170 -8.54 -19.19 -18.62
C GLU A 170 -9.03 -17.77 -18.95
N GLN A 171 -8.51 -16.77 -18.23
CA GLN A 171 -8.83 -15.36 -18.46
C GLN A 171 -8.05 -14.73 -19.64
N LYS A 172 -7.26 -15.52 -20.38
CA LYS A 172 -6.44 -15.10 -21.52
C LYS A 172 -5.43 -14.00 -21.17
N ILE A 173 -4.91 -14.02 -19.96
CA ILE A 173 -3.84 -13.13 -19.51
C ILE A 173 -2.50 -13.65 -20.03
N GLU A 174 -1.64 -12.75 -20.49
CA GLU A 174 -0.36 -13.09 -21.11
C GLU A 174 0.57 -13.83 -20.13
N LEU A 175 0.90 -15.07 -20.49
CA LEU A 175 1.94 -15.86 -19.85
C LEU A 175 3.22 -15.79 -20.68
N VAL A 176 4.34 -15.49 -20.05
CA VAL A 176 5.67 -15.38 -20.65
C VAL A 176 6.59 -16.51 -20.21
N ASP A 177 7.67 -16.70 -20.97
CA ASP A 177 8.81 -17.49 -20.50
C ASP A 177 9.46 -16.77 -19.29
N PRO A 178 9.81 -17.48 -18.20
CA PRO A 178 10.44 -16.86 -17.03
C PRO A 178 11.69 -16.02 -17.33
N LYS A 179 12.41 -16.28 -18.44
CA LYS A 179 13.54 -15.45 -18.89
C LYS A 179 13.16 -13.98 -19.13
N TYR A 180 11.89 -13.67 -19.37
CA TYR A 180 11.40 -12.29 -19.50
C TYR A 180 11.71 -11.44 -18.26
N PHE A 181 11.63 -12.03 -17.07
CA PHE A 181 11.83 -11.31 -15.81
C PHE A 181 13.30 -11.07 -15.47
N PHE A 182 14.20 -11.82 -16.10
CA PHE A 182 15.63 -11.80 -15.82
C PHE A 182 16.26 -10.45 -16.16
N THR A 183 17.08 -9.95 -15.23
CA THR A 183 18.01 -8.86 -15.50
C THR A 183 19.35 -9.17 -14.86
N GLN A 184 20.44 -8.88 -15.57
CA GLN A 184 21.79 -9.15 -15.09
C GLN A 184 22.07 -8.48 -13.72
N PRO A 185 21.71 -7.20 -13.49
CA PRO A 185 21.99 -6.55 -12.21
C PRO A 185 21.29 -7.21 -11.01
N ARG A 186 20.08 -7.74 -11.19
CA ARG A 186 19.34 -8.43 -10.12
C ARG A 186 19.91 -9.83 -9.87
N TRP A 187 20.40 -10.50 -10.90
CA TRP A 187 21.08 -11.78 -10.77
C TRP A 187 22.40 -11.63 -10.01
N ASP A 188 23.22 -10.65 -10.38
CA ASP A 188 24.49 -10.36 -9.71
C ASP A 188 24.29 -10.05 -8.22
N ALA A 189 23.22 -9.32 -7.89
CA ALA A 189 22.84 -9.05 -6.50
C ALA A 189 22.52 -10.33 -5.70
N LEU A 190 21.83 -11.30 -6.30
CA LEU A 190 21.62 -12.62 -5.66
C LEU A 190 22.95 -13.34 -5.46
N GLN A 191 23.78 -13.42 -6.51
CA GLN A 191 25.07 -14.14 -6.45
C GLN A 191 25.98 -13.57 -5.36
N GLN A 192 26.00 -12.25 -5.21
CA GLN A 192 26.75 -11.58 -4.15
C GLN A 192 26.25 -11.98 -2.75
N ILE A 193 24.92 -11.98 -2.53
CA ILE A 193 24.33 -12.39 -1.25
C ILE A 193 24.65 -13.85 -0.93
N LEU A 194 24.53 -14.75 -1.90
CA LEU A 194 24.84 -16.18 -1.72
C LEU A 194 26.33 -16.40 -1.38
N LYS A 195 27.23 -15.65 -2.02
CA LYS A 195 28.67 -15.67 -1.72
C LYS A 195 28.95 -15.20 -0.29
N GLU A 196 28.31 -14.12 0.15
CA GLU A 196 28.43 -13.59 1.52
C GLU A 196 27.84 -14.55 2.58
N GLU A 197 26.71 -15.21 2.30
CA GLU A 197 26.13 -16.24 3.17
C GLU A 197 27.06 -17.44 3.31
N LYS A 198 27.62 -17.93 2.19
CA LYS A 198 28.59 -19.03 2.19
C LYS A 198 29.83 -18.67 3.01
N ALA A 199 30.44 -17.51 2.76
CA ALA A 199 31.62 -17.04 3.49
C ALA A 199 31.35 -16.85 5.00
N ARG A 200 30.13 -16.44 5.39
CA ARG A 200 29.73 -16.37 6.81
C ARG A 200 29.56 -17.77 7.41
N SER A 201 28.91 -18.70 6.71
CA SER A 201 28.73 -20.07 7.19
C SER A 201 30.06 -20.81 7.40
N GLU A 202 31.06 -20.54 6.54
CA GLU A 202 32.41 -21.10 6.65
C GLU A 202 33.23 -20.49 7.80
N LYS A 203 32.92 -19.25 8.20
CA LYS A 203 33.59 -18.55 9.33
C LYS A 203 32.86 -18.71 10.68
N ALA A 204 31.60 -19.13 10.69
CA ALA A 204 30.73 -19.18 11.87
C ALA A 204 30.89 -20.46 12.74
N VAL A 205 32.11 -21.00 12.86
CA VAL A 205 32.47 -21.93 13.96
C VAL A 205 32.72 -21.16 15.27
N SER A 206 32.77 -19.82 15.25
CA SER A 206 32.78 -19.04 16.48
C SER A 206 32.03 -17.72 16.33
N THR A 207 31.12 -17.46 17.28
CA THR A 207 30.38 -16.22 17.57
C THR A 207 29.06 -15.99 16.83
N SER A 208 27.99 -15.88 17.63
CA SER A 208 26.63 -15.46 17.28
C SER A 208 26.61 -13.97 16.94
N ALA A 209 26.89 -13.62 15.68
CA ALA A 209 26.73 -12.27 15.18
C ALA A 209 25.30 -12.05 14.66
N SER A 210 24.64 -11.04 15.23
CA SER A 210 23.41 -10.41 14.74
C SER A 210 23.37 -10.37 13.20
N ALA A 211 22.28 -10.88 12.62
CA ALA A 211 22.03 -10.87 11.19
C ALA A 211 22.08 -9.43 10.67
N SER A 212 23.22 -9.03 10.09
CA SER A 212 23.37 -7.74 9.42
C SER A 212 22.25 -7.57 8.40
N ARG A 213 21.52 -6.46 8.50
CA ARG A 213 20.41 -6.08 7.61
C ARG A 213 20.95 -5.95 6.18
N PRO A 214 20.69 -6.90 5.26
CA PRO A 214 21.11 -6.78 3.88
C PRO A 214 20.44 -5.57 3.26
N ALA A 215 21.27 -4.66 2.74
CA ALA A 215 20.87 -3.37 2.20
C ALA A 215 20.11 -3.45 0.86
N ASN A 216 19.96 -4.64 0.27
CA ASN A 216 19.40 -4.85 -1.08
C ASN A 216 17.97 -5.44 -1.10
N ARG A 217 17.13 -5.06 -0.13
CA ARG A 217 15.86 -5.75 0.15
C ARG A 217 14.59 -5.12 -0.43
N PHE A 218 14.64 -3.90 -0.95
CA PHE A 218 13.41 -3.13 -1.16
C PHE A 218 13.28 -2.55 -2.56
N GLY A 219 12.07 -2.66 -3.11
CA GLY A 219 11.69 -2.17 -4.42
C GLY A 219 10.32 -2.74 -4.75
N THR A 220 9.27 -2.17 -4.20
CA THR A 220 7.89 -2.53 -4.53
C THR A 220 7.30 -1.36 -5.31
N VAL A 221 6.50 -1.63 -6.34
CA VAL A 221 5.83 -0.57 -7.09
C VAL A 221 4.37 -0.50 -6.70
N GLY A 222 3.76 0.66 -6.87
CA GLY A 222 2.35 0.81 -6.57
C GLY A 222 1.80 2.17 -6.94
N ALA A 223 0.48 2.26 -6.93
CA ALA A 223 -0.26 3.44 -7.31
C ALA A 223 -1.54 3.58 -6.49
N VAL A 224 -1.95 4.83 -6.27
CA VAL A 224 -3.24 5.19 -5.68
C VAL A 224 -3.88 6.30 -6.51
N ALA A 225 -5.20 6.26 -6.63
CA ALA A 225 -5.96 7.18 -7.48
C ALA A 225 -7.26 7.62 -6.83
N LEU A 226 -7.68 8.85 -7.12
CA LEU A 226 -9.03 9.38 -6.92
C LEU A 226 -9.56 9.83 -8.29
N ASP A 227 -10.67 9.22 -8.73
CA ASP A 227 -11.31 9.56 -9.99
C ASP A 227 -12.39 10.65 -9.88
N LYS A 228 -12.91 11.08 -11.04
CA LYS A 228 -13.90 12.17 -11.16
C LYS A 228 -15.24 11.84 -10.48
N ASP A 229 -15.51 10.57 -10.25
CA ASP A 229 -16.74 10.07 -9.62
C ASP A 229 -16.53 9.89 -8.10
N GLY A 230 -15.36 10.30 -7.58
CA GLY A 230 -15.01 10.23 -6.17
C GLY A 230 -14.59 8.84 -5.70
N ASN A 231 -14.26 7.91 -6.62
CA ASN A 231 -13.82 6.58 -6.24
C ASN A 231 -12.30 6.51 -6.07
N LEU A 232 -11.91 5.83 -5.01
CA LEU A 232 -10.53 5.55 -4.65
C LEU A 232 -10.15 4.15 -5.14
N ALA A 233 -8.91 3.99 -5.58
CA ALA A 233 -8.33 2.69 -5.83
C ALA A 233 -6.86 2.65 -5.41
N ALA A 234 -6.40 1.47 -5.00
CA ALA A 234 -5.01 1.20 -4.66
C ALA A 234 -4.53 -0.09 -5.33
N GLY A 235 -3.26 -0.12 -5.72
CA GLY A 235 -2.63 -1.33 -6.25
C GLY A 235 -1.14 -1.36 -5.95
N THR A 236 -0.61 -2.56 -5.73
CA THR A 236 0.79 -2.79 -5.36
C THR A 236 1.30 -4.07 -6.03
N SER A 237 2.52 -4.06 -6.55
CA SER A 237 3.15 -5.20 -7.24
C SER A 237 4.64 -5.30 -6.90
N THR A 238 5.16 -6.53 -6.78
CA THR A 238 6.54 -6.77 -6.33
C THR A 238 7.12 -8.10 -6.81
N GLY A 239 8.45 -8.17 -6.94
CA GLY A 239 9.20 -9.43 -6.96
C GLY A 239 9.53 -9.96 -5.56
N GLY A 240 9.19 -9.22 -4.51
CA GLY A 240 9.52 -9.54 -3.12
C GLY A 240 10.92 -9.07 -2.74
N MET A 241 11.66 -9.88 -1.99
CA MET A 241 13.01 -9.56 -1.54
C MET A 241 14.05 -10.49 -2.17
N THR A 242 15.24 -9.94 -2.49
CA THR A 242 16.35 -10.75 -3.00
C THR A 242 16.70 -11.85 -1.98
N ASN A 243 16.96 -13.06 -2.50
CA ASN A 243 17.26 -14.25 -1.70
C ASN A 243 16.08 -14.74 -0.82
N LYS A 244 14.84 -14.40 -1.17
CA LYS A 244 13.66 -14.97 -0.48
C LYS A 244 13.59 -16.49 -0.65
N ARG A 245 13.12 -17.20 0.37
CA ARG A 245 13.08 -18.67 0.42
C ARG A 245 11.65 -19.19 0.48
N PHE A 246 11.46 -20.43 0.04
CA PHE A 246 10.30 -21.28 0.34
C PHE A 246 8.93 -20.66 0.00
N GLY A 247 8.85 -19.90 -1.09
CA GLY A 247 7.62 -19.23 -1.51
C GLY A 247 7.19 -18.10 -0.56
N ARG A 248 8.13 -17.43 0.12
CA ARG A 248 7.86 -16.28 1.00
C ARG A 248 7.00 -15.25 0.28
N VAL A 249 5.90 -14.90 0.95
CA VAL A 249 4.96 -13.84 0.53
C VAL A 249 5.17 -12.60 1.40
N GLY A 250 5.28 -11.44 0.75
CA GLY A 250 5.39 -10.13 1.41
C GLY A 250 4.04 -9.47 1.69
N ASP A 251 4.08 -8.16 1.93
CA ASP A 251 2.90 -7.33 2.21
C ASP A 251 2.09 -6.98 0.96
N ALA A 252 2.73 -6.89 -0.20
CA ALA A 252 2.12 -6.42 -1.45
C ALA A 252 0.82 -7.16 -1.87
N PRO A 253 0.68 -8.49 -1.75
CA PRO A 253 -0.56 -9.16 -2.09
C PRO A 253 -1.55 -9.27 -0.91
N ILE A 254 -1.20 -8.76 0.27
CA ILE A 254 -2.00 -8.88 1.49
C ILE A 254 -2.82 -7.59 1.66
N ILE A 255 -4.13 -7.70 1.40
CA ILE A 255 -5.06 -6.59 1.57
C ILE A 255 -5.04 -6.09 3.02
N GLY A 256 -4.88 -4.78 3.18
CA GLY A 256 -4.72 -4.12 4.47
C GLY A 256 -3.28 -4.06 4.98
N ALA A 257 -2.34 -4.80 4.41
CA ALA A 257 -0.91 -4.64 4.71
C ALA A 257 -0.24 -3.73 3.67
N GLY A 258 -0.10 -4.21 2.43
CA GLY A 258 0.54 -3.50 1.33
C GLY A 258 -0.40 -2.59 0.54
N THR A 259 -1.66 -3.00 0.41
CA THR A 259 -2.66 -2.33 -0.43
C THR A 259 -3.98 -2.20 0.32
N TYR A 260 -4.60 -1.02 0.29
CA TYR A 260 -5.93 -0.82 0.84
C TYR A 260 -6.63 0.37 0.18
N ALA A 261 -7.93 0.29 -0.07
CA ALA A 261 -8.73 1.41 -0.55
C ALA A 261 -10.13 1.40 0.07
N ASN A 262 -10.62 2.58 0.45
CA ASN A 262 -11.99 2.77 0.92
C ASN A 262 -12.44 4.22 0.64
N ASN A 263 -13.55 4.39 -0.09
CA ASN A 263 -14.14 5.70 -0.42
C ASN A 263 -14.51 6.54 0.81
N ALA A 264 -14.72 5.91 1.97
CA ALA A 264 -14.99 6.62 3.22
C ALA A 264 -13.75 7.32 3.80
N THR A 265 -12.54 6.89 3.42
CA THR A 265 -11.26 7.31 4.00
C THR A 265 -10.22 7.61 2.92
N CYS A 266 -9.42 6.61 2.54
CA CYS A 266 -8.24 6.75 1.69
C CYS A 266 -7.90 5.47 0.91
N ALA A 267 -7.08 5.64 -0.13
CA ALA A 267 -6.33 4.59 -0.80
C ALA A 267 -4.86 4.68 -0.37
N VAL A 268 -4.23 3.53 -0.14
CA VAL A 268 -2.85 3.38 0.34
C VAL A 268 -2.16 2.27 -0.42
N SER A 269 -0.94 2.55 -0.88
CA SER A 269 0.02 1.57 -1.40
C SER A 269 1.34 1.68 -0.65
N ALA A 270 1.91 0.55 -0.30
CA ALA A 270 3.09 0.46 0.57
C ALA A 270 4.30 -0.17 -0.13
N THR A 271 5.48 0.10 0.44
CA THR A 271 6.75 -0.50 0.03
C THR A 271 7.69 -0.56 1.22
N GLY A 272 8.32 -1.71 1.45
CA GLY A 272 9.33 -1.83 2.51
C GLY A 272 9.57 -3.25 2.95
N TRP A 273 9.93 -3.41 4.22
CA TRP A 273 10.14 -4.72 4.82
C TRP A 273 8.80 -5.39 5.16
N GLY A 274 8.26 -6.13 4.18
CA GLY A 274 6.91 -6.69 4.21
C GLY A 274 6.49 -7.40 5.49
N GLU A 275 7.39 -8.11 6.18
CA GLU A 275 7.08 -8.76 7.46
C GLU A 275 6.55 -7.77 8.52
N PHE A 276 7.09 -6.56 8.58
CA PHE A 276 6.60 -5.53 9.50
C PHE A 276 5.28 -4.92 9.04
N PHE A 277 5.12 -4.76 7.72
CA PHE A 277 3.91 -4.19 7.13
C PHE A 277 2.70 -5.11 7.33
N ILE A 278 2.89 -6.43 7.22
CA ILE A 278 1.88 -7.44 7.56
C ILE A 278 1.53 -7.36 9.05
N ARG A 279 2.55 -7.44 9.93
CA ARG A 279 2.36 -7.46 11.39
C ARG A 279 1.66 -6.22 11.93
N LEU A 280 1.83 -5.07 11.28
CA LEU A 280 1.20 -3.81 11.66
C LEU A 280 -0.07 -3.48 10.85
N SER A 281 -0.41 -4.27 9.83
CA SER A 281 -1.51 -3.98 8.90
C SER A 281 -1.46 -2.54 8.40
N VAL A 282 -0.28 -2.11 7.92
CA VAL A 282 0.08 -0.69 7.71
C VAL A 282 -0.97 0.07 6.88
N ALA A 283 -1.37 -0.46 5.71
CA ALA A 283 -2.33 0.21 4.85
C ALA A 283 -3.71 0.37 5.50
N ARG A 284 -4.22 -0.68 6.17
CA ARG A 284 -5.50 -0.63 6.88
C ARG A 284 -5.46 0.27 8.12
N ASP A 285 -4.35 0.27 8.86
CA ASP A 285 -4.16 1.07 10.07
C ASP A 285 -4.18 2.57 9.75
N ILE A 286 -3.59 2.99 8.61
CA ILE A 286 -3.72 4.37 8.11
C ILE A 286 -5.19 4.72 7.87
N SER A 287 -5.92 3.87 7.15
CA SER A 287 -7.37 4.07 6.94
C SER A 287 -8.12 4.09 8.27
N ALA A 288 -7.76 3.26 9.25
CA ALA A 288 -8.42 3.18 10.56
C ALA A 288 -8.21 4.46 11.39
N LEU A 289 -7.02 5.05 11.33
CA LEU A 289 -6.75 6.32 12.00
C LEU A 289 -7.59 7.45 11.41
N MET A 290 -7.80 7.46 10.10
CA MET A 290 -8.72 8.41 9.46
C MET A 290 -10.17 8.13 9.85
N GLU A 291 -10.60 6.87 9.80
CA GLU A 291 -11.97 6.43 10.08
C GLU A 291 -12.38 6.72 11.53
N TYR A 292 -11.54 6.33 12.49
CA TYR A 292 -11.90 6.32 13.91
C TYR A 292 -11.45 7.57 14.66
N ARG A 293 -10.50 8.33 14.11
CA ARG A 293 -9.96 9.54 14.76
C ARG A 293 -10.06 10.80 13.90
N ALA A 294 -10.67 10.72 12.72
CA ALA A 294 -10.73 11.82 11.76
C ALA A 294 -9.34 12.44 11.49
N MET A 295 -8.29 11.62 11.54
CA MET A 295 -6.92 12.09 11.43
C MET A 295 -6.64 12.55 9.98
N PRO A 296 -6.02 13.74 9.77
CA PRO A 296 -5.57 14.14 8.44
C PRO A 296 -4.60 13.12 7.85
N ILE A 297 -4.68 12.86 6.53
CA ILE A 297 -3.94 11.76 5.89
C ILE A 297 -2.43 11.83 6.13
N GLN A 298 -1.82 13.01 6.04
CA GLN A 298 -0.37 13.17 6.28
C GLN A 298 0.01 12.77 7.71
N ASN A 299 -0.78 13.17 8.71
CA ASN A 299 -0.54 12.80 10.10
C ASN A 299 -0.71 11.29 10.33
N ALA A 300 -1.67 10.66 9.64
CA ALA A 300 -1.91 9.23 9.72
C ALA A 300 -0.73 8.43 9.15
N VAL A 301 -0.25 8.78 7.95
CA VAL A 301 0.91 8.10 7.34
C VAL A 301 2.19 8.30 8.17
N ASP A 302 2.43 9.49 8.70
CA ASP A 302 3.60 9.76 9.54
C ASP A 302 3.53 9.02 10.88
N MET A 303 2.37 8.92 11.51
CA MET A 303 2.19 8.14 12.73
C MET A 303 2.52 6.65 12.49
N VAL A 304 2.04 6.08 11.38
CA VAL A 304 2.28 4.66 11.09
C VAL A 304 3.73 4.41 10.71
N ILE A 305 4.33 5.22 9.84
CA ILE A 305 5.67 4.97 9.30
C ILE A 305 6.79 5.44 10.24
N LYS A 306 6.74 6.69 10.72
CA LYS A 306 7.82 7.29 11.52
C LYS A 306 7.71 6.98 13.01
N GLN A 307 6.58 6.44 13.47
CA GLN A 307 6.42 6.05 14.87
C GLN A 307 6.23 4.54 15.01
N LYS A 308 5.10 3.98 14.55
CA LYS A 308 4.79 2.56 14.80
C LYS A 308 5.78 1.62 14.11
N LEU A 309 5.99 1.78 12.80
CA LEU A 309 6.89 0.96 12.00
C LEU A 309 8.35 1.13 12.44
N GLN A 310 8.82 2.37 12.54
CA GLN A 310 10.20 2.67 12.94
C GLN A 310 10.52 2.15 14.36
N LYS A 311 9.60 2.30 15.33
CA LYS A 311 9.78 1.79 16.70
C LYS A 311 9.89 0.27 16.74
N LEU A 312 9.21 -0.43 15.83
CA LEU A 312 9.31 -1.89 15.71
C LEU A 312 10.59 -2.33 14.99
N GLY A 313 11.32 -1.40 14.37
CA GLY A 313 12.52 -1.68 13.58
C GLY A 313 12.25 -2.02 12.12
N GLY A 314 11.05 -1.71 11.61
CA GLY A 314 10.72 -1.81 10.19
C GLY A 314 11.21 -0.60 9.39
N ASP A 315 11.48 -0.82 8.11
CA ASP A 315 11.92 0.18 7.15
C ASP A 315 10.99 0.15 5.92
N GLY A 316 10.65 1.32 5.37
CA GLY A 316 9.82 1.47 4.20
C GLY A 316 9.08 2.80 4.11
N GLY A 317 8.03 2.82 3.31
CA GLY A 317 7.18 3.97 3.08
C GLY A 317 5.83 3.62 2.46
N VAL A 318 5.00 4.66 2.32
CA VAL A 318 3.66 4.60 1.74
C VAL A 318 3.40 5.84 0.90
N ILE A 319 2.55 5.65 -0.10
CA ILE A 319 1.79 6.73 -0.72
C ILE A 319 0.31 6.53 -0.37
N ALA A 320 -0.41 7.63 -0.23
CA ALA A 320 -1.82 7.61 0.04
C ALA A 320 -2.53 8.82 -0.58
N ILE A 321 -3.82 8.64 -0.86
CA ILE A 321 -4.73 9.71 -1.24
C ILE A 321 -6.05 9.54 -0.51
N ASP A 322 -6.55 10.61 0.10
CA ASP A 322 -7.85 10.59 0.78
C ASP A 322 -9.01 10.91 -0.16
N LYS A 323 -10.24 10.71 0.32
CA LYS A 323 -11.48 10.98 -0.45
C LYS A 323 -11.67 12.44 -0.88
N PHE A 324 -10.85 13.37 -0.38
CA PHE A 324 -10.87 14.78 -0.75
C PHE A 324 -9.76 15.14 -1.75
N GLY A 325 -8.91 14.18 -2.10
CA GLY A 325 -7.77 14.36 -2.99
C GLY A 325 -6.51 14.88 -2.29
N ASN A 326 -6.46 14.86 -0.95
CA ASN A 326 -5.23 15.18 -0.24
C ASN A 326 -4.26 14.00 -0.34
N ILE A 327 -3.00 14.31 -0.66
CA ILE A 327 -1.93 13.33 -0.78
C ILE A 327 -1.22 13.20 0.57
N GLY A 328 -0.99 11.96 1.00
CA GLY A 328 -0.12 11.63 2.13
C GLY A 328 1.05 10.78 1.67
N ILE A 329 2.27 11.22 1.96
CA ILE A 329 3.50 10.48 1.61
C ILE A 329 4.37 10.42 2.85
N SER A 330 4.83 9.23 3.22
CA SER A 330 5.75 9.06 4.34
C SER A 330 6.66 7.86 4.12
N PHE A 331 7.94 8.01 4.45
CA PHE A 331 8.95 6.95 4.41
C PHE A 331 9.98 7.23 5.51
N ASN A 332 10.62 6.16 6.01
CA ASN A 332 11.70 6.24 7.01
C ASN A 332 13.05 5.73 6.48
N SER A 333 13.14 5.51 5.16
CA SER A 333 14.35 5.25 4.39
C SER A 333 15.03 6.55 3.92
N GLU A 334 16.24 6.46 3.39
CA GLU A 334 16.96 7.61 2.79
C GLU A 334 16.27 8.22 1.56
N GLY A 335 15.43 7.42 0.90
CA GLY A 335 14.70 7.84 -0.28
C GLY A 335 13.58 6.86 -0.64
N MET A 336 12.67 7.34 -1.47
CA MET A 336 11.58 6.61 -2.07
C MET A 336 11.30 7.16 -3.46
N TYR A 337 11.46 6.32 -4.49
CA TYR A 337 11.05 6.64 -5.85
C TYR A 337 9.55 6.92 -5.87
N ARG A 338 9.16 8.14 -6.24
CA ARG A 338 7.75 8.54 -6.23
C ARG A 338 7.46 9.58 -7.28
N ALA A 339 6.22 9.59 -7.73
CA ALA A 339 5.70 10.68 -8.55
C ALA A 339 4.21 10.91 -8.26
N TYR A 340 3.77 12.14 -8.43
CA TYR A 340 2.37 12.50 -8.24
C TYR A 340 1.95 13.63 -9.17
N ILE A 341 0.65 13.82 -9.30
CA ILE A 341 0.07 14.96 -10.00
C ILE A 341 -0.18 16.09 -9.01
N ASN A 342 0.43 17.25 -9.26
CA ASN A 342 0.29 18.41 -8.39
C ASN A 342 -1.03 19.16 -8.61
N SER A 343 -1.20 20.26 -7.88
CA SER A 343 -2.38 21.12 -7.94
C SER A 343 -2.70 21.70 -9.31
N GLU A 344 -1.70 21.82 -10.19
CA GLU A 344 -1.80 22.35 -11.55
C GLU A 344 -2.04 21.25 -12.60
N GLY A 345 -2.17 19.99 -12.18
CA GLY A 345 -2.30 18.86 -13.10
C GLY A 345 -0.99 18.45 -13.77
N LYS A 346 0.16 18.85 -13.22
CA LYS A 346 1.50 18.52 -13.75
C LYS A 346 2.15 17.39 -12.94
N PRO A 347 2.91 16.49 -13.59
CA PRO A 347 3.68 15.47 -12.89
C PRO A 347 4.82 16.11 -12.08
N VAL A 348 5.02 15.61 -10.86
CA VAL A 348 6.16 15.91 -9.99
C VAL A 348 6.84 14.59 -9.67
N VAL A 349 8.16 14.54 -9.84
CA VAL A 349 8.97 13.33 -9.62
C VAL A 349 10.01 13.59 -8.55
N GLU A 350 10.04 12.73 -7.54
CA GLU A 350 10.94 12.83 -6.40
C GLU A 350 11.54 11.47 -6.07
N ILE A 351 12.73 11.48 -5.46
CA ILE A 351 13.48 10.27 -5.12
C ILE A 351 13.97 10.36 -3.68
N TYR A 352 14.50 11.52 -3.31
CA TYR A 352 14.95 11.84 -1.96
C TYR A 352 13.87 12.61 -1.18
#